data_AF-A0A832BSA4-F1
#
_entry.id   AF-A0A832BSA4-F1
#
_cell.length_a   1.000
_cell.length_b   1.000
_cell.length_c   1.000
_cell.angle_alpha   90.00
_cell.angle_beta   90.00
_cell.angle_gamma   90.00
#
_symmetry.space_group_name_H-M   'P 1'
#
loop_
_entity.id
_entity.type
_entity.pdbx_description
1 polymer ?
#
loop_
_entity_poly.entity_id
_entity_poly.type
_entity_poly.pdbx_seq_one_letter_code
_entity_poly.pdbx_strand_id
1 'polypeptide(L)'
;MSQCEIAKLLGVSQPAISLYSKKLRGRALDLSDDEIIALIETLSESIVNGSKTKKDLLLATCKICMTARSKGLMCKLHKAFDESIDIENCGLCKDVPTPCTQ
;
A
#
# COMPACT_ATOMS: atom_id res chain seq x y z
N MET A 1 -6.90 15.36 -12.87
CA MET A 1 -7.94 15.46 -11.84
C MET A 1 -7.48 16.42 -10.75
N SER A 2 -8.37 17.25 -10.24
CA SER A 2 -8.16 18.09 -9.05
C SER A 2 -8.15 17.27 -7.76
N GLN A 3 -7.57 17.80 -6.69
CA GLN A 3 -7.55 17.11 -5.39
C GLN A 3 -8.97 16.87 -4.83
N CYS A 4 -9.93 17.74 -5.13
CA CYS A 4 -11.32 17.57 -4.73
C CYS A 4 -11.99 16.38 -5.46
N GLU A 5 -11.71 16.20 -6.76
CA GLU A 5 -12.23 15.06 -7.52
C GLU A 5 -11.63 13.75 -7.03
N ILE A 6 -10.31 13.73 -6.77
CA ILE A 6 -9.63 12.56 -6.21
C ILE A 6 -10.20 12.21 -4.83
N ALA A 7 -10.42 13.21 -3.98
CA ALA A 7 -11.00 13.02 -2.65
C ALA A 7 -12.40 12.39 -2.71
N LYS A 8 -13.26 12.88 -3.61
CA LYS A 8 -14.59 12.32 -3.86
C LYS A 8 -14.50 10.87 -4.36
N LEU A 9 -13.61 10.59 -5.32
CA LEU A 9 -13.42 9.25 -5.89
C LEU A 9 -12.97 8.24 -4.83
N LEU A 10 -12.04 8.63 -3.96
CA LEU A 10 -11.48 7.77 -2.92
C LEU A 10 -12.31 7.75 -1.62
N GLY A 11 -13.37 8.56 -1.51
CA GLY A 11 -14.19 8.64 -0.30
C GLY A 11 -13.45 9.23 0.92
N VAL A 12 -12.50 10.15 0.68
CA VAL A 12 -11.71 10.80 1.73
C VAL A 12 -11.86 12.33 1.67
N SER A 13 -11.28 13.05 2.63
CA SER A 13 -11.27 14.51 2.60
C SER A 13 -10.18 15.04 1.67
N GLN A 14 -10.40 16.20 1.03
CA GLN A 14 -9.37 16.86 0.23
C GLN A 14 -8.09 17.18 1.04
N PRO A 15 -8.17 17.60 2.33
CA PRO A 15 -6.98 17.72 3.17
C PRO A 15 -6.20 16.41 3.29
N ALA A 16 -6.86 15.25 3.35
CA ALA A 16 -6.16 13.96 3.37
C ALA A 16 -5.32 13.76 2.10
N ILE A 17 -5.86 14.10 0.92
CA ILE A 17 -5.11 14.06 -0.35
C ILE A 17 -3.88 14.98 -0.28
N SER A 18 -4.07 16.22 0.17
CA SER A 18 -2.96 17.19 0.32
C SER A 18 -1.85 16.68 1.25
N LEU A 19 -2.21 16.03 2.36
CA LEU A 19 -1.23 15.45 3.30
C LEU A 19 -0.43 14.29 2.69
N TYR A 20 -1.07 13.43 1.88
CA TYR A 20 -0.35 12.37 1.15
C TYR A 20 0.54 12.94 0.05
N SER A 21 0.04 13.89 -0.76
CA SER A 21 0.83 14.53 -1.83
C SER A 21 2.06 15.26 -1.28
N LYS A 22 1.95 15.89 -0.11
CA LYS A 22 3.07 16.55 0.58
C LYS A 22 3.97 15.58 1.37
N LYS A 23 3.71 14.27 1.30
CA LYS A 23 4.41 13.22 2.07
C LYS A 23 4.41 13.45 3.58
N LEU A 24 3.41 14.18 4.10
CA LEU A 24 3.18 14.33 5.54
C LEU A 24 2.52 13.08 6.14
N ARG A 25 1.90 12.25 5.29
CA ARG A 25 1.46 10.87 5.59
C ARG A 25 2.13 9.90 4.63
N GLY A 26 2.31 8.65 5.07
CA GLY A 26 2.85 7.57 4.24
C GLY A 26 4.38 7.52 4.10
N ARG A 27 5.13 8.53 4.60
CA ARG A 27 6.60 8.61 4.44
C ARG A 27 7.43 7.57 5.20
N ALA A 28 6.81 6.85 6.14
CA ALA A 28 7.51 5.88 7.00
C ALA A 28 7.85 4.57 6.26
N LEU A 29 7.20 4.32 5.14
CA LEU A 29 7.46 3.16 4.27
C LEU A 29 8.01 3.67 2.94
N ASP A 30 9.08 3.05 2.47
CA ASP A 30 9.59 3.25 1.13
C ASP A 30 9.02 2.16 0.22
N LEU A 31 8.13 2.57 -0.69
CA LEU A 31 7.46 1.71 -1.66
C LEU A 31 7.94 1.98 -3.09
N SER A 32 9.19 2.44 -3.24
CA SER A 32 9.80 2.76 -4.54
C SER A 32 10.26 1.54 -5.35
N ASP A 33 9.94 0.32 -4.94
CA ASP A 33 10.19 -0.90 -5.70
C ASP A 33 9.34 -0.94 -6.98
N ASP A 34 9.97 -1.23 -8.12
CA ASP A 34 9.33 -1.16 -9.44
C ASP A 34 8.09 -2.05 -9.58
N GLU A 35 8.10 -3.25 -8.97
CA GLU A 35 6.95 -4.15 -8.98
C GLU A 35 5.78 -3.58 -8.17
N ILE A 36 6.08 -2.96 -7.03
CA ILE A 36 5.09 -2.29 -6.20
C ILE A 36 4.48 -1.09 -6.94
N ILE A 37 5.31 -0.27 -7.57
CA ILE A 37 4.86 0.88 -8.36
C ILE A 37 3.92 0.43 -9.46
N ALA A 38 4.30 -0.58 -10.26
CA ALA A 38 3.47 -1.10 -11.35
C ALA A 38 2.11 -1.63 -10.87
N LEU A 39 2.08 -2.31 -9.71
CA LEU A 39 0.83 -2.77 -9.10
C LEU A 39 -0.06 -1.60 -8.62
N ILE A 40 0.54 -0.55 -8.04
CA ILE A 40 -0.17 0.67 -7.61
C ILE A 40 -0.74 1.43 -8.80
N GLU A 41 0.00 1.54 -9.90
CA GLU A 41 -0.45 2.18 -11.14
C GLU A 41 -1.66 1.44 -11.73
N THR A 42 -1.55 0.11 -11.87
CA THR A 42 -2.64 -0.75 -12.35
C THR A 42 -3.92 -0.61 -11.50
N LEU A 43 -3.75 -0.57 -10.16
CA LEU A 43 -4.87 -0.35 -9.24
C LEU A 43 -5.46 1.05 -9.41
N SER A 44 -4.62 2.07 -9.54
CA SER A 44 -5.05 3.46 -9.72
C SER A 44 -5.87 3.64 -11.00
N GLU A 45 -5.43 3.06 -12.11
CA GLU A 45 -6.19 3.04 -13.36
C GLU A 45 -7.54 2.34 -13.21
N SER A 46 -7.57 1.20 -12.52
CA SER A 46 -8.81 0.47 -12.24
C SER A 46 -9.81 1.28 -11.42
N ILE A 47 -9.32 2.08 -10.46
CA ILE A 47 -10.14 2.99 -9.65
C ILE A 47 -10.70 4.11 -10.51
N VAL A 48 -9.88 4.76 -11.33
CA VAL A 48 -10.31 5.87 -12.20
C VAL A 48 -11.32 5.42 -13.25
N ASN A 49 -11.09 4.24 -13.85
CA ASN A 49 -11.98 3.70 -14.87
C ASN A 49 -13.27 3.08 -14.32
N GLY A 50 -13.36 2.87 -13.00
CA GLY A 50 -14.51 2.22 -12.37
C GLY A 50 -14.77 0.78 -12.86
N SER A 51 -13.76 0.13 -13.43
CA SER A 51 -13.88 -1.14 -14.16
C SER A 51 -13.87 -2.38 -13.26
N LYS A 52 -13.75 -2.18 -11.93
CA LYS A 52 -13.54 -3.23 -10.93
C LYS A 52 -14.52 -3.10 -9.77
N THR A 53 -14.93 -4.23 -9.22
CA THR A 53 -15.78 -4.24 -8.02
C THR A 53 -14.98 -3.81 -6.79
N LYS A 54 -15.66 -3.41 -5.71
CA LYS A 54 -14.99 -3.13 -4.42
C LYS A 54 -14.14 -4.31 -3.93
N LYS A 55 -14.59 -5.55 -4.16
CA LYS A 55 -13.87 -6.77 -3.82
C LYS A 55 -12.57 -6.89 -4.63
N ASP A 56 -12.63 -6.61 -5.93
CA ASP A 56 -11.43 -6.64 -6.79
C ASP A 56 -10.39 -5.60 -6.35
N LEU A 57 -10.84 -4.39 -6.03
CA LEU A 57 -9.96 -3.32 -5.53
C LEU A 57 -9.32 -3.70 -4.18
N LEU A 58 -10.07 -4.34 -3.28
CA LEU A 58 -9.55 -4.84 -2.02
C LEU A 58 -8.50 -5.94 -2.25
N LEU A 59 -8.78 -6.91 -3.13
CA LEU A 59 -7.85 -7.99 -3.44
C LEU A 59 -6.55 -7.47 -4.07
N ALA A 60 -6.64 -6.50 -4.98
CA ALA A 60 -5.49 -5.83 -5.56
C ALA A 60 -4.67 -5.06 -4.51
N THR A 61 -5.35 -4.38 -3.58
CA THR A 61 -4.69 -3.70 -2.44
C THR A 61 -3.97 -4.72 -1.55
N CYS A 62 -4.62 -5.83 -1.21
CA CYS A 62 -4.00 -6.90 -0.43
C CYS A 62 -2.77 -7.49 -1.14
N LYS A 63 -2.83 -7.66 -2.48
CA LYS A 63 -1.68 -8.10 -3.27
C LYS A 63 -0.49 -7.16 -3.11
N ILE A 64 -0.69 -5.85 -3.22
CA ILE A 64 0.37 -4.85 -3.01
C ILE A 64 0.97 -4.96 -1.61
N CYS A 65 0.12 -5.05 -0.58
CA CYS A 65 0.58 -5.19 0.80
C CYS A 65 1.42 -6.46 1.02
N MET A 66 1.00 -7.59 0.43
CA MET A 66 1.74 -8.85 0.52
C MET A 66 3.07 -8.78 -0.20
N THR A 67 3.11 -8.24 -1.43
CA THR A 67 4.36 -8.07 -2.18
C THR A 67 5.33 -7.16 -1.41
N ALA A 68 4.85 -6.08 -0.79
CA ALA A 68 5.69 -5.20 0.01
C ALA A 68 6.27 -5.92 1.25
N ARG A 69 5.45 -6.77 1.89
CA ARG A 69 5.86 -7.59 3.05
C ARG A 69 6.87 -8.66 2.66
N SER A 70 6.64 -9.42 1.58
CA SER A 70 7.54 -10.49 1.14
C SER A 70 8.91 -9.96 0.71
N LYS A 71 8.96 -8.73 0.19
CA LYS A 71 10.21 -8.01 -0.13
C LYS A 71 10.88 -7.37 1.10
N GLY A 72 10.28 -7.43 2.29
CA GLY A 72 10.85 -6.88 3.52
C GLY A 72 10.78 -5.35 3.63
N LEU A 73 9.98 -4.67 2.78
CA LEU A 73 9.89 -3.19 2.76
C LEU A 73 9.30 -2.61 4.06
N MET A 74 8.63 -3.44 4.86
CA MET A 74 8.07 -3.05 6.16
C MET A 74 9.00 -3.33 7.35
N CYS A 75 10.12 -4.04 7.18
CA CYS A 75 10.94 -4.50 8.30
C CYS A 75 11.54 -3.35 9.14
N LYS A 76 11.94 -2.25 8.48
CA LYS A 76 12.41 -1.04 9.20
C LYS A 76 11.32 -0.44 10.07
N LEU A 77 10.08 -0.43 9.59
CA LEU A 77 8.93 0.04 10.35
C LEU A 77 8.66 -0.90 11.54
N HIS A 78 8.70 -2.22 11.33
CA HIS A 78 8.54 -3.19 12.41
C HIS A 78 9.59 -2.98 13.52
N LYS A 79 10.87 -2.85 13.17
CA LYS A 79 11.94 -2.59 14.14
C LYS A 79 11.77 -1.26 14.91
N ALA A 80 11.15 -0.26 14.28
CA ALA A 80 10.85 1.00 14.94
C ALA A 80 9.71 0.88 15.98
N PHE A 81 8.83 -0.11 15.85
CA PHE A 81 7.79 -0.42 16.84
C PHE A 81 8.25 -1.44 17.88
N ASP A 82 9.14 -2.35 17.51
CA ASP A 82 9.71 -3.37 18.37
C ASP A 82 11.22 -3.52 18.10
N GLU A 83 12.02 -2.91 18.98
CA GLU A 83 13.48 -2.90 18.87
C GLU A 83 14.12 -4.29 18.98
N SER A 84 13.39 -5.29 19.50
CA SER A 84 13.87 -6.67 19.62
C SER A 84 13.92 -7.41 18.27
N ILE A 85 13.29 -6.84 17.24
CA ILE A 85 13.28 -7.44 15.90
C ILE A 85 14.67 -7.36 15.26
N ASP A 86 15.24 -8.54 15.04
CA ASP A 86 16.39 -8.73 14.15
C ASP A 86 15.92 -8.88 12.70
N ILE A 87 16.09 -7.82 11.91
CA ILE A 87 15.65 -7.76 10.51
C ILE A 87 16.35 -8.82 9.65
N GLU A 88 17.62 -9.12 9.92
CA GLU A 88 18.42 -10.03 9.08
C GLU A 88 17.95 -11.49 9.24
N ASN A 89 17.49 -11.84 10.44
CA ASN A 89 17.04 -13.18 10.78
C ASN A 89 15.51 -13.33 10.82
N CYS A 90 14.75 -12.26 10.52
CA CYS A 90 13.29 -12.29 10.53
C CYS A 90 12.72 -12.89 9.23
N GLY A 91 12.01 -14.01 9.35
CA GLY A 91 11.30 -14.68 8.26
C GLY A 91 9.79 -14.44 8.21
N LEU A 92 9.22 -13.76 9.21
CA LEU A 92 7.78 -13.73 9.47
C LEU A 92 6.91 -13.37 8.25
N CYS A 93 7.36 -12.43 7.42
CA CYS A 93 6.62 -11.96 6.26
C CYS A 93 6.83 -12.80 4.98
N LYS A 94 7.85 -13.68 4.95
CA LYS A 94 8.15 -14.53 3.80
C LYS A 94 7.20 -15.73 3.69
N ASP A 95 6.67 -16.17 4.83
CA ASP A 95 5.85 -17.38 4.94
C ASP A 95 4.33 -17.10 4.96
N VAL A 96 3.89 -15.87 4.68
CA VAL A 96 2.46 -15.51 4.74
C VAL A 96 1.72 -16.02 3.50
N PRO A 97 0.77 -16.98 3.62
CA PRO A 97 0.07 -17.51 2.47
C PRO A 97 -1.12 -16.62 2.08
N THR A 98 -1.18 -16.30 0.78
CA THR A 98 -2.33 -15.89 -0.05
C THR A 98 -3.16 -14.64 0.33
N PRO A 99 -3.78 -13.98 -0.67
CA PRO A 99 -4.52 -12.72 -0.48
C PRO A 99 -5.62 -12.87 0.56
N CYS A 100 -6.04 -11.74 1.14
CA CYS A 100 -7.19 -11.62 2.02
C CYS A 100 -8.46 -12.26 1.39
N THR A 101 -8.61 -13.58 1.51
CA THR A 101 -9.77 -14.34 1.05
C THR A 101 -10.56 -14.77 2.28
N GLN A 102 -11.29 -13.80 2.84
CA GLN A 102 -12.52 -14.04 3.59
C GLN A 102 -13.54 -13.00 3.12
#